data_AF-W7HNQ9-F1
#
_entry.id   AF-W7HNQ9-F1
#
_cell.length_a   1.000
_cell.length_b   1.000
_cell.length_c   1.000
_cell.angle_alpha   90.00
_cell.angle_beta   90.00
_cell.angle_gamma   90.00
#
_symmetry.space_group_name_H-M   'P 1'
#
loop_
_entity.id
_entity.type
_entity.pdbx_description
1 polymer ?
#
loop_
_entity_poly.entity_id
_entity_poly.type
_entity_poly.pdbx_seq_one_letter_code
_entity_poly.pdbx_strand_id
1 'polypeptide(L)'
;MSAAAKQIAVVIGGWRAGWPTARDLLIKSEGPMVLYSTGSPEDASTLKFIEKPEESPIYHHYAQKGSELKNVPLDARKGDLVQEFKEKLLGLHGTQSISVLIHAVNAPFAPHNTTHVKRAVEEIYYGAKRITEALEPLMKRNGEGRIVFVSAPQGKPSWIYNKDVGRLFQEKNMTWDHLDGTMNKYIDDVQNGLIKDAGWPQPNPGAKSSAPGHIANIGAAAIPFILGKDSAYNGVLVNSCVPEQRGRGSGFGPPTPLLLATGDINGTTGKFWEKEQVAEW
;
A
#
# COMPACT_ATOMS: atom_id res chain seq x y z
N MET A 1 -3.68 -34.19 14.82
CA MET A 1 -3.66 -32.73 15.01
C MET A 1 -4.16 -32.10 13.72
N SER A 2 -5.22 -31.28 13.77
CA SER A 2 -5.64 -30.49 12.60
C SER A 2 -4.48 -29.58 12.19
N ALA A 3 -4.13 -29.52 10.91
CA ALA A 3 -3.23 -28.47 10.43
C ALA A 3 -3.86 -27.12 10.79
N ALA A 4 -3.08 -26.20 11.36
CA ALA A 4 -3.55 -24.85 11.63
C ALA A 4 -3.94 -24.19 10.29
N ALA A 5 -5.10 -23.53 10.24
CA ALA A 5 -5.53 -22.81 9.05
C ALA A 5 -4.51 -21.70 8.73
N LYS A 6 -4.03 -21.65 7.48
CA LYS A 6 -3.03 -20.66 7.06
C LYS A 6 -3.69 -19.30 6.93
N GLN A 7 -3.14 -18.24 7.52
CA GLN A 7 -3.60 -16.88 7.25
C GLN A 7 -3.37 -16.51 5.77
N ILE A 8 -4.21 -15.64 5.20
CA ILE A 8 -4.03 -15.16 3.84
C ILE A 8 -3.60 -13.70 3.88
N ALA A 9 -2.44 -13.40 3.29
CA ALA A 9 -1.89 -12.06 3.19
C ALA A 9 -1.69 -11.67 1.73
N VAL A 10 -1.96 -10.42 1.39
CA VAL A 10 -1.75 -9.84 0.06
C VAL A 10 -0.87 -8.60 0.20
N VAL A 11 0.23 -8.54 -0.53
CA VAL A 11 1.15 -7.40 -0.56
C VAL A 11 1.22 -6.85 -1.99
N ILE A 12 0.58 -5.71 -2.20
CA ILE A 12 0.60 -4.96 -3.45
C ILE A 12 1.91 -4.20 -3.57
N GLY A 13 2.60 -4.35 -4.71
CA GLY A 13 3.94 -3.81 -4.91
C GLY A 13 5.05 -4.64 -4.25
N GLY A 14 4.73 -5.88 -3.86
CA GLY A 14 5.66 -6.85 -3.26
C GLY A 14 6.84 -7.22 -4.15
N TRP A 15 6.78 -6.98 -5.46
CA TRP A 15 7.92 -7.18 -6.37
C TRP A 15 8.94 -6.03 -6.31
N ARG A 16 8.57 -4.89 -5.71
CA ARG A 16 9.42 -3.70 -5.61
C ARG A 16 9.52 -3.21 -4.16
N ALA A 17 8.91 -2.07 -3.87
CA ALA A 17 9.01 -1.40 -2.57
C ALA A 17 8.35 -2.19 -1.43
N GLY A 18 7.40 -3.06 -1.73
CA GLY A 18 6.73 -3.92 -0.75
C GLY A 18 7.50 -5.17 -0.36
N TRP A 19 8.59 -5.54 -1.06
CA TRP A 19 9.35 -6.76 -0.77
C TRP A 19 9.85 -6.84 0.69
N PRO A 20 10.44 -5.78 1.28
CA PRO A 20 10.86 -5.83 2.68
C PRO A 20 9.72 -6.18 3.64
N THR A 21 8.53 -5.63 3.43
CA THR A 21 7.34 -5.93 4.24
C THR A 21 6.86 -7.38 4.03
N ALA A 22 6.78 -7.84 2.78
CA ALA A 22 6.43 -9.24 2.47
C ALA A 22 7.42 -10.23 3.09
N ARG A 23 8.72 -9.94 2.99
CA ARG A 23 9.80 -10.71 3.60
C ARG A 23 9.64 -10.80 5.11
N ASP A 24 9.47 -9.66 5.79
CA ASP A 24 9.34 -9.62 7.24
C ASP A 24 8.05 -10.29 7.72
N LEU A 25 6.92 -10.17 7.00
CA LEU A 25 5.70 -10.93 7.29
C LEU A 25 5.96 -12.45 7.23
N LEU A 26 6.61 -12.92 6.17
CA LEU A 26 6.94 -14.34 6.00
C LEU A 26 7.87 -14.85 7.10
N ILE A 27 8.83 -14.05 7.54
CA ILE A 27 9.79 -14.45 8.59
C ILE A 27 9.16 -14.38 9.99
N LYS A 28 8.46 -13.29 10.31
CA LYS A 28 8.11 -12.92 11.70
C LYS A 28 6.68 -13.27 12.11
N SER A 29 5.79 -13.61 11.18
CA SER A 29 4.47 -14.14 11.54
C SER A 29 4.60 -15.40 12.41
N GLU A 30 3.78 -15.47 13.46
CA GLU A 30 3.75 -16.60 14.39
C GLU A 30 3.12 -17.85 13.77
N GLY A 31 2.07 -17.67 12.96
CA GLY A 31 1.34 -18.75 12.29
C GLY A 31 1.73 -18.96 10.82
N PRO A 32 1.32 -20.10 10.24
CA PRO A 32 1.46 -20.33 8.81
C PRO A 32 0.64 -19.32 8.00
N MET A 33 1.15 -18.89 6.85
CA MET A 33 0.43 -18.02 5.93
C MET A 33 0.65 -18.36 4.47
N VAL A 34 -0.34 -18.04 3.63
CA VAL A 34 -0.16 -17.90 2.18
C VAL A 34 -0.03 -16.41 1.89
N LEU A 35 1.16 -15.96 1.50
CA LEU A 35 1.43 -14.58 1.12
C LEU A 35 1.42 -14.44 -0.41
N TYR A 36 0.51 -13.62 -0.91
CA TYR A 36 0.47 -13.19 -2.30
C TYR A 36 1.27 -11.90 -2.47
N SER A 37 2.46 -12.01 -3.05
CA SER A 37 3.30 -10.87 -3.40
C SER A 37 3.01 -10.48 -4.84
N THR A 38 2.55 -9.25 -5.07
CA THR A 38 2.13 -8.81 -6.40
C THR A 38 2.99 -7.69 -6.97
N GLY A 39 3.00 -7.57 -8.28
CA GLY A 39 3.67 -6.49 -9.00
C GLY A 39 3.22 -6.42 -10.45
N SER A 40 3.47 -5.29 -11.10
CA SER A 40 3.22 -5.19 -12.54
C SER A 40 4.18 -6.14 -13.27
N PRO A 41 3.79 -6.74 -14.42
CA PRO A 41 4.72 -7.48 -15.27
C PRO A 41 5.97 -6.66 -15.65
N GLU A 42 5.84 -5.33 -15.74
CA GLU A 42 6.95 -4.38 -15.93
C GLU A 42 8.00 -4.42 -14.79
N ASP A 43 7.63 -5.02 -13.65
CA ASP A 43 8.44 -5.11 -12.45
C ASP A 43 9.08 -6.50 -12.30
N ALA A 44 8.79 -7.47 -13.16
CA ALA A 44 9.22 -8.86 -12.98
C ALA A 44 10.75 -9.04 -12.92
N SER A 45 11.54 -8.10 -13.44
CA SER A 45 13.00 -8.14 -13.42
C SER A 45 13.63 -7.75 -12.07
N THR A 46 12.86 -7.24 -11.10
CA THR A 46 13.40 -6.70 -9.85
C THR A 46 13.70 -7.76 -8.79
N LEU A 47 13.09 -8.94 -8.86
CA LEU A 47 13.33 -10.05 -7.94
C LEU A 47 13.58 -11.35 -8.71
N LYS A 48 14.74 -11.98 -8.45
CA LYS A 48 15.16 -13.20 -9.15
C LYS A 48 14.30 -14.44 -8.84
N PHE A 49 13.56 -14.43 -7.73
CA PHE A 49 12.77 -15.56 -7.23
C PHE A 49 11.26 -15.38 -7.48
N ILE A 50 10.86 -14.51 -8.41
CA ILE A 50 9.43 -14.35 -8.75
C ILE A 50 8.86 -15.66 -9.29
N GLU A 51 9.55 -16.28 -10.25
CA GLU A 51 9.11 -17.53 -10.88
C GLU A 51 9.29 -18.74 -9.96
N LYS A 52 10.31 -18.70 -9.10
CA LYS A 52 10.70 -19.78 -8.19
C LYS A 52 10.85 -19.29 -6.76
N PRO A 53 9.75 -19.16 -6.00
CA PRO A 53 9.78 -18.69 -4.61
C PRO A 53 10.73 -19.49 -3.69
N GLU A 54 10.96 -20.77 -4.01
CA GLU A 54 11.89 -21.66 -3.33
C GLU A 54 13.37 -21.27 -3.46
N GLU A 55 13.72 -20.50 -4.49
CA GLU A 55 15.06 -19.91 -4.66
C GLU A 55 15.22 -18.61 -3.85
N SER A 56 14.18 -18.15 -3.14
CA SER A 56 14.26 -16.98 -2.28
C SER A 56 15.27 -17.21 -1.14
N PRO A 57 16.13 -16.24 -0.79
CA PRO A 57 17.06 -16.34 0.34
C PRO A 57 16.39 -16.61 1.69
N ILE A 58 15.07 -16.39 1.77
CA ILE A 58 14.28 -16.58 2.99
C ILE A 58 13.37 -17.82 2.95
N TYR A 59 13.48 -18.67 1.92
CA TYR A 59 12.62 -19.84 1.73
C TYR A 59 12.54 -20.72 2.98
N HIS A 60 13.69 -21.12 3.53
CA HIS A 60 13.74 -21.98 4.70
C HIS A 60 13.02 -21.39 5.93
N HIS A 61 13.04 -20.06 6.10
CA HIS A 61 12.40 -19.40 7.24
C HIS A 61 10.89 -19.56 7.24
N TYR A 62 10.25 -19.47 6.07
CA TYR A 62 8.79 -19.53 5.97
C TYR A 62 8.30 -20.95 5.66
N ALA A 63 9.07 -21.75 4.91
CA ALA A 63 8.72 -23.12 4.58
C ALA A 63 8.66 -24.02 5.83
N GLN A 64 9.58 -23.86 6.79
CA GLN A 64 9.55 -24.61 8.05
C GLN A 64 8.29 -24.34 8.89
N LYS A 65 7.63 -23.19 8.68
CA LYS A 65 6.36 -22.84 9.32
C LYS A 65 5.14 -23.34 8.54
N GLY A 66 5.34 -23.94 7.37
CA GLY A 66 4.27 -24.29 6.45
C GLY A 66 3.68 -23.11 5.69
N SER A 67 4.35 -21.95 5.69
CA SER A 67 3.94 -20.78 4.91
C SER A 67 4.33 -20.94 3.43
N GLU A 68 3.63 -20.21 2.55
CA GLU A 68 3.86 -20.19 1.12
C GLU A 68 4.00 -18.75 0.63
N LEU A 69 4.97 -18.50 -0.25
CA LEU A 69 5.06 -17.27 -1.04
C LEU A 69 4.52 -17.53 -2.45
N LYS A 70 3.51 -16.77 -2.86
CA LYS A 70 2.93 -16.82 -4.21
C LYS A 70 3.17 -15.48 -4.89
N ASN A 71 4.01 -15.46 -5.93
CA ASN A 71 4.19 -14.26 -6.73
C ASN A 71 3.12 -14.22 -7.83
N VAL A 72 2.37 -13.12 -7.91
CA VAL A 72 1.26 -12.99 -8.86
C VAL A 72 1.38 -11.66 -9.62
N PRO A 73 1.45 -11.67 -10.96
CA PRO A 73 1.38 -10.43 -11.72
C PRO A 73 0.04 -9.77 -11.50
N LEU A 74 0.05 -8.48 -11.19
CA LEU A 74 -1.14 -7.66 -11.03
C LEU A 74 -0.81 -6.21 -11.39
N ASP A 75 -1.38 -5.75 -12.49
CA ASP A 75 -1.39 -4.33 -12.81
C ASP A 75 -2.64 -3.69 -12.20
N ALA A 76 -2.44 -2.99 -11.09
CA ALA A 76 -3.54 -2.34 -10.36
C ALA A 76 -4.30 -1.33 -11.21
N ARG A 77 -3.70 -0.76 -12.26
CA ARG A 77 -4.32 0.22 -13.18
C ARG A 77 -5.44 -0.38 -14.03
N LYS A 78 -5.53 -1.71 -14.08
CA LYS A 78 -6.46 -2.47 -14.94
C LYS A 78 -7.54 -3.12 -14.07
N GLY A 79 -8.75 -2.57 -14.11
CA GLY A 79 -9.85 -3.00 -13.25
C GLY A 79 -10.30 -4.46 -13.47
N ASP A 80 -10.26 -4.92 -14.71
CA ASP A 80 -10.45 -6.32 -15.11
C ASP A 80 -9.44 -7.25 -14.42
N LEU A 81 -8.15 -6.92 -14.45
CA LEU A 81 -7.11 -7.72 -13.78
C LEU A 81 -7.27 -7.75 -12.25
N VAL A 82 -7.77 -6.67 -11.65
CA VAL A 82 -8.11 -6.63 -10.22
C VAL A 82 -9.29 -7.57 -9.90
N GLN A 83 -10.31 -7.63 -10.77
CA GLN A 83 -11.43 -8.57 -10.59
C GLN A 83 -10.99 -10.02 -10.80
N GLU A 84 -10.20 -10.32 -11.84
CA GLU A 84 -9.64 -11.65 -12.06
C GLU A 84 -8.80 -12.12 -10.85
N PHE A 85 -8.02 -11.20 -10.25
CA PHE A 85 -7.26 -11.52 -9.05
C PHE A 85 -8.17 -11.84 -7.85
N LYS A 86 -9.24 -11.06 -7.65
CA LYS A 86 -10.27 -11.33 -6.63
C LYS A 86 -10.92 -12.71 -6.85
N GLU A 87 -11.32 -13.02 -8.07
CA GLU A 87 -11.93 -14.32 -8.44
C GLU A 87 -10.96 -15.48 -8.22
N LYS A 88 -9.67 -15.28 -8.55
CA LYS A 88 -8.62 -16.26 -8.26
C LYS A 88 -8.48 -16.53 -6.77
N LEU A 89 -8.50 -15.49 -5.92
CA LEU A 89 -8.47 -15.66 -4.46
C LEU A 89 -9.71 -16.41 -3.96
N LEU A 90 -10.89 -16.10 -4.48
CA LEU A 90 -12.14 -16.81 -4.19
C LEU A 90 -12.07 -18.29 -4.59
N GLY A 91 -11.57 -18.59 -5.79
CA GLY A 91 -11.44 -19.97 -6.26
C GLY A 91 -10.44 -20.80 -5.45
N LEU A 92 -9.36 -20.18 -4.98
CA LEU A 92 -8.32 -20.87 -4.20
C LEU A 92 -8.68 -21.05 -2.72
N HIS A 93 -9.40 -20.08 -2.13
CA HIS A 93 -9.61 -20.02 -0.68
C HIS A 93 -11.08 -20.09 -0.25
N GLY A 94 -12.01 -20.13 -1.21
CA GLY A 94 -13.45 -20.23 -0.96
C GLY A 94 -13.97 -19.11 -0.06
N THR A 95 -14.48 -19.49 1.11
CA THR A 95 -15.05 -18.58 2.11
C THR A 95 -14.01 -18.03 3.09
N GLN A 96 -12.77 -18.52 3.06
CA GLN A 96 -11.74 -18.05 3.98
C GLN A 96 -11.51 -16.55 3.81
N SER A 97 -11.36 -15.84 4.94
CA SER A 97 -11.12 -14.40 4.95
C SER A 97 -9.67 -14.07 4.58
N ILE A 98 -9.48 -12.99 3.85
CA ILE A 98 -8.15 -12.37 3.71
C ILE A 98 -7.86 -11.65 5.03
N SER A 99 -6.73 -11.97 5.68
CA SER A 99 -6.38 -11.43 7.00
C SER A 99 -5.60 -10.12 6.89
N VAL A 100 -4.73 -10.01 5.88
CA VAL A 100 -3.83 -8.85 5.72
C VAL A 100 -3.82 -8.39 4.27
N LEU A 101 -4.00 -7.10 4.05
CA LEU A 101 -3.80 -6.42 2.77
C LEU A 101 -2.83 -5.25 2.97
N ILE A 102 -1.74 -5.21 2.21
CA ILE A 102 -0.75 -4.15 2.28
C ILE A 102 -0.62 -3.48 0.91
N HIS A 103 -0.84 -2.18 0.87
CA HIS A 103 -0.51 -1.32 -0.26
C HIS A 103 0.90 -0.74 -0.06
N ALA A 104 1.90 -1.30 -0.74
CA ALA A 104 3.28 -0.83 -0.69
C ALA A 104 3.80 -0.53 -2.10
N VAL A 105 3.03 0.28 -2.83
CA VAL A 105 3.35 0.72 -4.19
C VAL A 105 4.07 2.06 -4.10
N ASN A 106 5.21 2.18 -4.79
CA ASN A 106 5.90 3.44 -4.98
C ASN A 106 6.17 3.63 -6.47
N ALA A 107 5.98 4.84 -6.96
CA ALA A 107 6.34 5.17 -8.32
C ALA A 107 7.87 5.22 -8.44
N PRO A 108 8.45 4.71 -9.54
CA PRO A 108 9.85 4.92 -9.83
C PRO A 108 10.15 6.41 -9.98
N PHE A 109 11.42 6.79 -9.81
CA PHE A 109 11.87 8.15 -10.12
C PHE A 109 11.50 8.50 -11.56
N ALA A 110 10.76 9.61 -11.73
CA ALA A 110 10.15 9.95 -13.00
C ALA A 110 10.07 11.48 -13.15
N PRO A 111 10.24 12.03 -14.37
CA PRO A 111 10.05 13.46 -14.62
C PRO A 111 8.68 13.93 -14.13
N HIS A 112 8.63 15.13 -13.53
CA HIS A 112 7.37 15.75 -13.14
C HIS A 112 6.70 16.35 -14.38
N ASN A 113 5.97 15.51 -15.11
CA ASN A 113 5.15 15.89 -16.26
C ASN A 113 3.82 15.12 -16.25
N THR A 114 2.89 15.55 -17.10
CA THR A 114 1.54 14.98 -17.21
C THR A 114 1.52 13.45 -17.29
N THR A 115 2.35 12.85 -18.15
CA THR A 115 2.34 11.40 -18.38
C THR A 115 2.71 10.63 -17.12
N HIS A 116 3.77 11.04 -16.44
CA HIS A 116 4.24 10.36 -15.24
C HIS A 116 3.35 10.64 -14.02
N VAL A 117 2.78 11.85 -13.93
CA VAL A 117 1.81 12.19 -12.88
C VAL A 117 0.54 11.36 -13.03
N LYS A 118 -0.05 11.32 -14.23
CA LYS A 118 -1.22 10.47 -14.48
C LYS A 118 -0.94 9.01 -14.16
N ARG A 119 0.21 8.49 -14.61
CA ARG A 119 0.62 7.12 -14.31
C ARG A 119 0.75 6.87 -12.80
N ALA A 120 1.43 7.75 -12.07
CA ALA A 120 1.65 7.59 -10.64
C ALA A 120 0.33 7.64 -9.84
N VAL A 121 -0.56 8.58 -10.16
CA VAL A 121 -1.88 8.68 -9.52
C VAL A 121 -2.73 7.45 -9.83
N GLU A 122 -2.71 6.98 -11.08
CA GLU A 122 -3.48 5.81 -11.52
C GLU A 122 -3.00 4.50 -10.86
N GLU A 123 -1.69 4.35 -10.71
CA GLU A 123 -1.03 3.15 -10.17
C GLU A 123 -1.06 3.10 -8.64
N ILE A 124 -0.83 4.23 -7.96
CA ILE A 124 -0.74 4.28 -6.50
C ILE A 124 -2.11 4.56 -5.88
N TYR A 125 -2.73 5.70 -6.22
CA TYR A 125 -3.97 6.13 -5.56
C TYR A 125 -5.18 5.33 -6.06
N TYR A 126 -5.52 5.46 -7.34
CA TYR A 126 -6.68 4.76 -7.89
C TYR A 126 -6.46 3.24 -7.89
N GLY A 127 -5.21 2.78 -8.08
CA GLY A 127 -4.75 1.41 -7.85
C GLY A 127 -5.16 0.87 -6.50
N ALA A 128 -4.77 1.56 -5.44
CA ALA A 128 -5.08 1.15 -4.08
C ALA A 128 -6.59 1.20 -3.79
N LYS A 129 -7.30 2.22 -4.27
CA LYS A 129 -8.77 2.31 -4.18
C LYS A 129 -9.45 1.09 -4.81
N ARG A 130 -9.18 0.81 -6.10
CA ARG A 130 -9.80 -0.32 -6.83
C ARG A 130 -9.55 -1.66 -6.17
N ILE A 131 -8.32 -1.92 -5.73
CA ILE A 131 -7.97 -3.17 -5.04
C ILE A 131 -8.67 -3.26 -3.68
N THR A 132 -8.70 -2.15 -2.93
CA THR A 132 -9.37 -2.12 -1.62
C THR A 132 -10.87 -2.41 -1.78
N GLU A 133 -11.56 -1.72 -2.69
CA GLU A 133 -12.98 -1.96 -2.97
C GLU A 133 -13.25 -3.42 -3.39
N ALA A 134 -12.35 -4.03 -4.17
CA ALA A 134 -12.49 -5.41 -4.63
C ALA A 134 -12.29 -6.45 -3.50
N LEU A 135 -11.30 -6.24 -2.63
CA LEU A 135 -10.87 -7.23 -1.62
C LEU A 135 -11.46 -7.01 -0.24
N GLU A 136 -11.87 -5.79 0.12
CA GLU A 136 -12.44 -5.48 1.43
C GLU A 136 -13.63 -6.39 1.82
N PRO A 137 -14.58 -6.72 0.92
CA PRO A 137 -15.65 -7.67 1.25
C PRO A 137 -15.13 -9.08 1.62
N LEU A 138 -13.99 -9.49 1.07
CA LEU A 138 -13.35 -10.78 1.42
C LEU A 138 -12.65 -10.73 2.77
N MET A 139 -12.25 -9.53 3.23
CA MET A 139 -11.61 -9.32 4.53
C MET A 139 -12.61 -9.21 5.68
N LYS A 140 -13.81 -8.70 5.41
CA LYS A 140 -14.87 -8.49 6.41
C LYS A 140 -15.57 -9.78 6.86
N ARG A 141 -15.29 -10.93 6.24
CA ARG A 141 -16.00 -12.21 6.49
C ARG A 141 -15.85 -12.73 7.92
N ASN A 142 -14.68 -12.52 8.53
CA ASN A 142 -14.34 -13.06 9.85
C ASN A 142 -14.12 -12.00 10.93
N GLY A 143 -14.34 -10.71 10.64
CA GLY A 143 -14.26 -9.65 11.64
C GLY A 143 -12.84 -9.29 12.14
N GLU A 144 -11.76 -9.81 11.53
CA GLU A 144 -10.39 -9.60 12.03
C GLU A 144 -9.40 -9.39 10.86
N GLY A 145 -9.50 -8.24 10.20
CA GLY A 145 -8.65 -7.87 9.06
C GLY A 145 -7.70 -6.71 9.35
N ARG A 146 -6.62 -6.61 8.57
CA ARG A 146 -5.67 -5.50 8.59
C ARG A 146 -5.43 -4.97 7.18
N ILE A 147 -5.74 -3.71 6.92
CA ILE A 147 -5.37 -3.01 5.69
C ILE A 147 -4.33 -1.94 6.02
N VAL A 148 -3.17 -2.02 5.37
CA VAL A 148 -2.03 -1.13 5.64
C VAL A 148 -1.62 -0.40 4.37
N PHE A 149 -1.66 0.93 4.41
CA PHE A 149 -1.14 1.79 3.35
C PHE A 149 0.27 2.25 3.72
N VAL A 150 1.27 1.72 3.03
CA VAL A 150 2.68 2.04 3.26
C VAL A 150 3.08 3.18 2.33
N SER A 151 3.21 4.37 2.91
CA SER A 151 3.62 5.59 2.23
C SER A 151 5.15 5.74 2.21
N ALA A 152 5.64 6.87 1.70
CA ALA A 152 7.04 7.29 1.79
C ALA A 152 7.19 8.43 2.82
N PRO A 153 8.40 8.75 3.32
CA PRO A 153 8.59 9.88 4.24
C PRO A 153 8.05 11.23 3.73
N GLN A 154 8.05 11.41 2.41
CA GLN A 154 7.50 12.58 1.71
C GLN A 154 6.02 12.43 1.35
N GLY A 155 5.40 11.31 1.70
CA GLY A 155 4.03 10.95 1.42
C GLY A 155 3.06 11.29 2.55
N LYS A 156 3.27 12.44 3.21
CA LYS A 156 2.34 13.04 4.18
C LYS A 156 2.08 14.53 3.90
N PRO A 157 0.91 15.09 4.28
CA PRO A 157 0.52 16.47 3.97
C PRO A 157 1.52 17.52 4.46
N SER A 158 2.19 17.28 5.59
CA SER A 158 3.20 18.21 6.14
C SER A 158 4.40 18.45 5.22
N TRP A 159 4.59 17.61 4.19
CA TRP A 159 5.60 17.81 3.16
C TRP A 159 5.20 18.87 2.11
N ILE A 160 3.92 19.19 2.01
CA ILE A 160 3.39 20.22 1.11
C ILE A 160 3.54 21.58 1.81
N TYR A 161 4.45 22.42 1.29
CA TYR A 161 4.72 23.75 1.87
C TYR A 161 3.51 24.68 1.86
N ASN A 162 2.68 24.61 0.82
CA ASN A 162 1.42 25.35 0.78
C ASN A 162 0.40 24.66 1.69
N LYS A 163 0.08 25.31 2.81
CA LYS A 163 -0.84 24.76 3.82
C LYS A 163 -2.25 24.54 3.28
N ASP A 164 -2.73 25.36 2.35
CA ASP A 164 -4.06 25.19 1.78
C ASP A 164 -4.14 23.94 0.90
N VAL A 165 -3.09 23.66 0.14
CA VAL A 165 -2.97 22.42 -0.63
C VAL A 165 -2.79 21.21 0.30
N GLY A 166 -2.00 21.35 1.37
CA GLY A 166 -1.86 20.29 2.39
C GLY A 166 -3.19 19.94 3.06
N ARG A 167 -4.02 20.95 3.38
CA ARG A 167 -5.34 20.77 4.00
C ARG A 167 -6.31 19.96 3.16
N LEU A 168 -6.15 19.95 1.82
CA LEU A 168 -6.97 19.09 0.94
C LEU A 168 -6.90 17.61 1.34
N PHE A 169 -5.82 17.17 1.99
CA PHE A 169 -5.64 15.79 2.46
C PHE A 169 -5.98 15.60 3.94
N GLN A 170 -6.31 16.67 4.67
CA GLN A 170 -6.58 16.66 6.12
C GLN A 170 -8.04 16.99 6.45
N GLU A 171 -8.94 16.91 5.47
CA GLU A 171 -10.36 17.15 5.69
C GLU A 171 -10.93 16.26 6.80
N LYS A 172 -11.53 16.89 7.83
CA LYS A 172 -12.12 16.18 8.98
C LYS A 172 -13.14 15.13 8.52
N ASN A 173 -13.94 15.49 7.52
CA ASN A 173 -14.96 14.64 6.93
C ASN A 173 -14.51 14.14 5.54
N MET A 174 -13.27 13.69 5.40
CA MET A 174 -12.75 13.08 4.16
C MET A 174 -13.73 12.09 3.54
N THR A 175 -14.00 12.24 2.25
CA THR A 175 -14.84 11.38 1.41
C THR A 175 -14.07 10.94 0.16
N TRP A 176 -14.57 9.92 -0.52
CA TRP A 176 -14.02 9.50 -1.81
C TRP A 176 -14.08 10.61 -2.85
N ASP A 177 -15.21 11.31 -2.98
CA ASP A 177 -15.39 12.37 -3.97
C ASP A 177 -14.40 13.52 -3.78
N HIS A 178 -14.16 13.92 -2.52
CA HIS A 178 -13.20 14.97 -2.21
C HIS A 178 -11.77 14.55 -2.56
N LEU A 179 -11.39 13.32 -2.19
CA LEU A 179 -10.04 12.83 -2.43
C LEU A 179 -9.80 12.57 -3.93
N ASP A 180 -10.76 11.99 -4.65
CA ASP A 180 -10.73 11.83 -6.11
C ASP A 180 -10.64 13.19 -6.80
N GLY A 181 -11.45 14.17 -6.39
CA GLY A 181 -11.41 15.54 -6.89
C GLY A 181 -10.05 16.20 -6.66
N THR A 182 -9.44 16.00 -5.49
CA THR A 182 -8.10 16.51 -5.17
C THR A 182 -7.03 15.88 -6.07
N MET A 183 -7.09 14.57 -6.29
CA MET A 183 -6.13 13.85 -7.14
C MET A 183 -6.29 14.22 -8.63
N ASN A 184 -7.51 14.43 -9.11
CA ASN A 184 -7.78 14.92 -10.46
C ASN A 184 -7.34 16.37 -10.63
N LYS A 185 -7.60 17.24 -9.64
CA LYS A 185 -7.11 18.62 -9.65
C LYS A 185 -5.58 18.67 -9.76
N TYR A 186 -4.85 17.82 -9.04
CA TYR A 186 -3.41 17.74 -9.18
C TYR A 186 -2.98 17.39 -10.60
N ILE A 187 -3.62 16.39 -11.21
CA ILE A 187 -3.36 16.01 -12.61
C ILE A 187 -3.62 17.21 -13.54
N ASP A 188 -4.77 17.87 -13.40
CA ASP A 188 -5.16 18.99 -14.26
C ASP A 188 -4.23 20.19 -14.09
N ASP A 189 -3.80 20.51 -12.87
CA ASP A 189 -2.85 21.59 -12.62
C ASP A 189 -1.47 21.30 -13.22
N VAL A 190 -1.03 20.03 -13.24
CA VAL A 190 0.19 19.64 -13.98
C VAL A 190 0.00 19.84 -15.47
N GLN A 191 -1.14 19.42 -16.02
CA GLN A 191 -1.44 19.53 -17.44
C GLN A 191 -1.48 20.98 -17.92
N ASN A 192 -2.00 21.88 -17.10
CA ASN A 192 -2.15 23.29 -17.42
C ASN A 192 -0.95 24.14 -16.98
N GLY A 193 0.11 23.54 -16.44
CA GLY A 193 1.30 24.26 -15.99
C GLY A 193 1.09 25.12 -14.73
N LEU A 194 0.03 24.84 -13.96
CA LEU A 194 -0.40 25.63 -12.80
C LEU A 194 0.25 25.18 -11.49
N ILE A 195 1.25 24.29 -11.51
CA ILE A 195 1.80 23.65 -10.30
C ILE A 195 2.28 24.67 -9.26
N LYS A 196 3.02 25.69 -9.71
CA LYS A 196 3.52 26.76 -8.84
C LYS A 196 2.37 27.60 -8.28
N ASP A 197 1.46 28.04 -9.14
CA ASP A 197 0.39 28.99 -8.80
C ASP A 197 -0.70 28.34 -7.94
N ALA A 198 -0.99 27.07 -8.20
CA ALA A 198 -1.89 26.24 -7.40
C ALA A 198 -1.26 25.74 -6.09
N GLY A 199 0.03 26.02 -5.85
CA GLY A 199 0.72 25.73 -4.59
C GLY A 199 1.21 24.30 -4.41
N TRP A 200 1.19 23.47 -5.44
CA TRP A 200 1.70 22.11 -5.38
C TRP A 200 3.23 22.09 -5.19
N PRO A 201 3.79 21.02 -4.59
CA PRO A 201 5.23 20.87 -4.48
C PRO A 201 5.91 20.89 -5.86
N GLN A 202 6.82 21.85 -6.05
CA GLN A 202 7.58 21.95 -7.28
C GLN A 202 8.70 20.90 -7.32
N PRO A 203 9.00 20.32 -8.50
CA PRO A 203 10.19 19.51 -8.66
C PRO A 203 11.44 20.35 -8.36
N ASN A 204 12.35 19.85 -7.53
CA ASN A 204 13.62 20.52 -7.29
C ASN A 204 14.45 20.52 -8.61
N PRO A 205 14.93 21.68 -9.12
CA PRO A 205 15.64 21.79 -10.40
C PRO A 205 16.92 20.94 -10.57
N GLY A 206 17.39 20.24 -9.53
CA GLY A 206 18.55 19.34 -9.60
C GLY A 206 18.30 17.91 -9.10
N ALA A 207 17.07 17.56 -8.70
CA ALA A 207 16.74 16.22 -8.21
C ALA A 207 16.03 15.40 -9.30
N LYS A 208 16.38 14.12 -9.44
CA LYS A 208 15.48 13.13 -10.06
C LYS A 208 14.20 13.12 -9.21
N SER A 209 13.18 13.85 -9.64
CA SER A 209 12.02 14.16 -8.80
C SER A 209 11.15 12.90 -8.62
N SER A 210 10.80 12.56 -7.39
CA SER A 210 9.73 11.61 -7.06
C SER A 210 8.40 12.32 -6.78
N ALA A 211 8.28 13.62 -7.13
CA ALA A 211 7.09 14.43 -6.87
C ALA A 211 5.78 13.84 -7.41
N PRO A 212 5.73 13.17 -8.60
CA PRO A 212 4.52 12.48 -9.04
C PRO A 212 4.04 11.41 -8.05
N GLY A 213 4.98 10.59 -7.55
CA GLY A 213 4.69 9.52 -6.60
C GLY A 213 4.38 10.02 -5.20
N HIS A 214 4.97 11.13 -4.76
CA HIS A 214 4.72 11.68 -3.43
C HIS A 214 3.27 12.12 -3.24
N ILE A 215 2.71 12.90 -4.17
CA ILE A 215 1.30 13.33 -4.07
C ILE A 215 0.35 12.13 -4.16
N ALA A 216 0.64 11.18 -5.05
CA ALA A 216 -0.15 9.95 -5.14
C ALA A 216 -0.08 9.09 -3.86
N ASN A 217 1.08 9.04 -3.20
CA ASN A 217 1.25 8.40 -1.89
C ASN A 217 0.50 9.13 -0.78
N ILE A 218 0.47 10.46 -0.76
CA ILE A 218 -0.36 11.24 0.18
C ILE A 218 -1.83 10.88 -0.04
N GLY A 219 -2.28 10.86 -1.30
CA GLY A 219 -3.64 10.44 -1.66
C GLY A 219 -3.97 9.04 -1.16
N ALA A 220 -3.12 8.05 -1.44
CA ALA A 220 -3.34 6.68 -0.97
C ALA A 220 -3.31 6.57 0.57
N ALA A 221 -2.41 7.29 1.24
CA ALA A 221 -2.32 7.33 2.70
C ALA A 221 -3.47 8.13 3.36
N ALA A 222 -4.24 8.91 2.60
CA ALA A 222 -5.47 9.54 3.07
C ALA A 222 -6.69 8.58 3.08
N ILE A 223 -6.64 7.45 2.35
CA ILE A 223 -7.74 6.48 2.25
C ILE A 223 -8.19 5.94 3.63
N PRO A 224 -7.29 5.60 4.57
CA PRO A 224 -7.69 5.22 5.93
C PRO A 224 -8.57 6.25 6.66
N PHE A 225 -8.48 7.54 6.34
CA PHE A 225 -9.33 8.56 6.96
C PHE A 225 -10.77 8.59 6.39
N ILE A 226 -10.98 7.91 5.27
CA ILE A 226 -12.31 7.59 4.71
C ILE A 226 -12.76 6.27 5.34
N LEU A 227 -12.00 5.21 5.11
CA LEU A 227 -12.40 3.84 5.47
C LEU A 227 -12.46 3.64 6.98
N GLY A 228 -11.55 4.22 7.75
CA GLY A 228 -11.47 4.03 9.21
C GLY A 228 -12.70 4.53 9.97
N LYS A 229 -13.51 5.40 9.36
CA LYS A 229 -14.80 5.84 9.92
C LYS A 229 -15.85 4.73 9.90
N ASP A 230 -15.81 3.87 8.87
CA ASP A 230 -16.79 2.80 8.62
C ASP A 230 -16.22 1.38 8.84
N SER A 231 -14.90 1.18 8.74
CA SER A 231 -14.22 -0.13 8.77
C SER A 231 -14.10 -0.73 10.17
N ALA A 232 -14.13 0.12 11.20
CA ALA A 232 -14.26 -0.30 12.59
C ALA A 232 -15.52 -1.17 12.79
N TYR A 233 -16.54 -0.97 11.95
CA TYR A 233 -17.85 -1.61 12.08
C TYR A 233 -17.85 -3.10 11.74
N ASN A 234 -16.86 -3.60 10.98
CA ASN A 234 -16.73 -5.01 10.63
C ASN A 234 -15.37 -5.59 11.07
N GLY A 235 -14.72 -4.97 12.05
CA GLY A 235 -13.48 -5.47 12.67
C GLY A 235 -12.23 -5.47 11.77
N VAL A 236 -12.28 -4.77 10.63
CA VAL A 236 -11.11 -4.54 9.78
C VAL A 236 -10.46 -3.22 10.18
N LEU A 237 -9.22 -3.29 10.69
CA LEU A 237 -8.45 -2.10 11.04
C LEU A 237 -7.69 -1.62 9.81
N VAL A 238 -7.82 -0.33 9.49
CA VAL A 238 -7.27 0.29 8.28
C VAL A 238 -6.41 1.47 8.70
N ASN A 239 -5.12 1.42 8.40
CA ASN A 239 -4.18 2.48 8.79
C ASN A 239 -3.16 2.76 7.68
N SER A 240 -2.55 3.93 7.75
CA SER A 240 -1.42 4.32 6.91
C SER A 240 -0.16 4.48 7.75
N CYS A 241 1.01 4.32 7.14
CA CYS A 241 2.28 4.54 7.82
C CYS A 241 3.39 4.96 6.87
N VAL A 242 4.50 5.41 7.47
CA VAL A 242 5.79 5.49 6.79
C VAL A 242 6.68 4.36 7.31
N PRO A 243 7.33 3.59 6.44
CA PRO A 243 8.30 2.58 6.86
C PRO A 243 9.56 3.26 7.40
N GLU A 244 10.16 2.67 8.42
CA GLU A 244 11.36 3.20 9.05
C GLU A 244 12.56 3.18 8.09
N GLN A 245 13.38 4.23 8.20
CA GLN A 245 14.71 4.22 7.60
C GLN A 245 15.63 3.33 8.44
N ARG A 246 16.05 2.20 7.90
CA ARG A 246 17.16 1.43 8.46
C ARG A 246 18.48 1.93 7.85
N GLY A 247 19.55 1.97 8.65
CA GLY A 247 20.85 2.51 8.25
C GLY A 247 21.44 1.88 6.98
N ARG A 248 22.46 2.55 6.40
CA ARG A 248 23.05 2.22 5.08
C ARG A 248 23.33 0.71 4.92
N GLY A 249 22.65 0.09 3.94
CA GLY A 249 22.85 -1.32 3.54
C GLY A 249 21.58 -2.17 3.50
N SER A 250 20.52 -1.75 4.20
CA SER A 250 19.19 -2.35 4.11
C SER A 250 18.21 -1.28 3.66
N GLY A 251 17.53 -1.47 2.53
CA GLY A 251 16.44 -0.58 2.10
C GLY A 251 15.37 -0.35 3.17
N PHE A 252 14.39 0.51 2.88
CA PHE A 252 13.28 0.85 3.77
C PHE A 252 12.55 -0.38 4.39
N GLY A 253 12.19 -0.30 5.69
CA GLY A 253 11.23 -1.14 6.45
C GLY A 253 11.73 -2.43 7.15
N PRO A 254 11.02 -3.04 8.15
CA PRO A 254 9.84 -2.62 8.93
C PRO A 254 9.96 -2.84 10.47
N PRO A 255 9.70 -1.82 11.30
CA PRO A 255 8.80 -2.02 12.44
C PRO A 255 7.31 -1.69 12.17
N THR A 256 6.98 -0.49 11.71
CA THR A 256 5.59 0.02 11.69
C THR A 256 4.66 -0.75 10.75
N PRO A 257 5.00 -1.01 9.47
CA PRO A 257 4.10 -1.76 8.59
C PRO A 257 3.78 -3.16 9.11
N LEU A 258 4.74 -3.80 9.80
CA LEU A 258 4.57 -5.11 10.39
C LEU A 258 3.69 -5.03 11.64
N LEU A 259 3.92 -4.04 12.53
CA LEU A 259 3.05 -3.77 13.67
C LEU A 259 1.60 -3.59 13.22
N LEU A 260 1.35 -2.79 12.18
CA LEU A 260 0.01 -2.56 11.67
C LEU A 260 -0.62 -3.81 11.03
N ALA A 261 0.20 -4.67 10.43
CA ALA A 261 -0.26 -5.87 9.75
C ALA A 261 -0.56 -7.04 10.68
N THR A 262 0.14 -7.18 11.82
CA THR A 262 0.04 -8.37 12.67
C THR A 262 0.03 -8.09 14.16
N GLY A 263 0.39 -6.89 14.60
CA GLY A 263 0.51 -6.56 16.01
C GLY A 263 -0.80 -6.11 16.66
N ASP A 264 -0.73 -5.99 17.99
CA ASP A 264 -1.78 -5.34 18.77
C ASP A 264 -1.61 -3.81 18.67
N ILE A 265 -2.65 -3.18 18.11
CA ILE A 265 -2.73 -1.73 17.95
C ILE A 265 -3.92 -1.14 18.72
N ASN A 266 -4.43 -1.87 19.72
CA ASN A 266 -5.53 -1.46 20.59
C ASN A 266 -6.79 -1.04 19.81
N GLY A 267 -7.12 -1.75 18.72
CA GLY A 267 -8.27 -1.43 17.87
C GLY A 267 -8.14 -0.12 17.08
N THR A 268 -6.95 0.49 17.04
CA THR A 268 -6.74 1.77 16.35
C THR A 268 -6.92 1.62 14.84
N THR A 269 -7.74 2.49 14.26
CA THR A 269 -8.03 2.53 12.82
C THR A 269 -8.21 3.98 12.36
N GLY A 270 -8.04 4.22 11.07
CA GLY A 270 -8.11 5.54 10.45
C GLY A 270 -7.03 6.51 10.92
N LYS A 271 -5.84 5.99 11.23
CA LYS A 271 -4.70 6.79 11.69
C LYS A 271 -3.49 6.64 10.77
N PHE A 272 -2.61 7.64 10.88
CA PHE A 272 -1.29 7.63 10.30
C PHE A 272 -0.25 7.31 11.37
N TRP A 273 0.74 6.49 11.02
CA TRP A 273 1.72 5.95 11.97
C TRP A 273 3.15 6.18 11.51
N GLU A 274 4.02 6.53 12.46
CA GLU A 274 5.46 6.60 12.28
C GLU A 274 6.15 6.06 13.53
N LYS A 275 7.19 5.24 13.35
CA LYS A 275 7.98 4.68 14.47
C LYS A 275 7.10 3.99 15.52
N GLU A 276 6.17 3.16 15.06
CA GLU A 276 5.29 2.33 15.88
C GLU A 276 4.32 3.12 16.75
N GLN A 277 4.12 4.40 16.44
CA GLN A 277 3.22 5.29 17.17
C GLN A 277 2.29 6.02 16.20
N VAL A 278 1.10 6.37 16.68
CA VAL A 278 0.20 7.28 15.97
C VAL A 278 0.92 8.63 15.85
N ALA A 279 1.06 9.11 14.62
CA ALA A 279 1.71 10.36 14.29
C ALA A 279 0.67 11.40 13.83
N GLU A 280 1.08 12.66 13.83
CA GLU A 280 0.30 13.73 13.20
C GLU A 280 0.25 13.51 11.69
N TRP A 281 -0.94 13.63 11.13
CA TRP A 281 -1.20 13.59 9.68
C TRP A 281 -1.17 15.01 9.13
#